data_AF-A0A967M1R3-F1
#
_entry.id   AF-A0A967M1R3-F1
#
_cell.length_a   1.000
_cell.length_b   1.000
_cell.length_c   1.000
_cell.angle_alpha   90.00
_cell.angle_beta   90.00
_cell.angle_gamma   90.00
#
_symmetry.space_group_name_H-M   'P 1'
#
loop_
_entity.id
_entity.type
_entity.pdbx_description
1 polymer ?
#
loop_
_entity_poly.entity_id
_entity_poly.type
_entity_poly.pdbx_seq_one_letter_code
_entity_poly.pdbx_strand_id
1 'polypeptide(L)'
;MGLQDKLDGISREFASQADPAIVKEIKKGVEHLAKSGIMDRVVGAGEQAPDFTLEEAGGEQVSLESLRHKGPVVLSFYRGLW
;
A
#
# COMPACT_ATOMS: atom_id res chain seq x y z
N MET A 1 -17.16 -15.05 0.03
CA MET A 1 -15.94 -14.51 -0.61
C MET A 1 -15.33 -13.48 0.30
N GLY A 2 -14.07 -13.71 0.70
CA GLY A 2 -13.30 -12.78 1.50
C GLY A 2 -12.76 -11.61 0.68
N LEU A 3 -12.10 -10.65 1.34
CA LEU A 3 -11.43 -9.54 0.67
C LEU A 3 -10.35 -10.04 -0.31
N GLN A 4 -9.58 -11.05 0.09
CA GLN A 4 -8.54 -11.62 -0.76
C GLN A 4 -9.10 -12.17 -2.08
N ASP A 5 -10.21 -12.93 -2.03
CA ASP A 5 -10.84 -13.47 -3.24
C ASP A 5 -11.23 -12.36 -4.24
N LYS A 6 -11.70 -11.22 -3.72
CA LYS A 6 -12.07 -10.05 -4.54
C LYS A 6 -10.84 -9.39 -5.16
N LEU A 7 -9.77 -9.20 -4.38
CA LEU A 7 -8.51 -8.61 -4.87
C LEU A 7 -7.85 -9.48 -5.94
N ASP A 8 -7.89 -10.80 -5.76
CA ASP A 8 -7.38 -11.74 -6.75
C ASP A 8 -8.22 -11.71 -8.04
N GLY A 9 -9.54 -11.53 -7.90
CA GLY A 9 -10.46 -11.32 -9.01
C GLY A 9 -10.09 -10.09 -9.85
N ILE A 10 -9.97 -8.93 -9.20
CA ILE A 10 -9.57 -7.66 -9.85
C ILE A 10 -8.22 -7.80 -10.56
N SER A 11 -7.26 -8.45 -9.90
CA SER A 11 -5.92 -8.65 -10.46
C SER A 11 -5.94 -9.53 -11.72
N ARG A 12 -6.74 -10.61 -11.72
CA ARG A 12 -6.93 -11.48 -12.89
C ARG A 12 -7.61 -10.75 -14.04
N GLU A 13 -8.66 -9.97 -13.74
CA GLU A 13 -9.39 -9.21 -14.73
C GLU A 13 -8.48 -8.18 -15.44
N PHE A 14 -7.72 -7.40 -14.67
CA PHE A 14 -6.71 -6.49 -15.21
C PHE A 14 -5.71 -7.20 -16.14
N ALA A 15 -5.15 -8.33 -15.68
CA ALA A 15 -4.16 -9.09 -16.46
C ALA A 15 -4.74 -9.67 -17.76
N SER A 16 -6.05 -9.89 -17.84
CA SER A 16 -6.72 -10.38 -19.06
C SER A 16 -6.97 -9.30 -20.10
N GLN A 17 -7.04 -8.03 -19.69
CA GLN A 17 -7.35 -6.89 -20.55
C GLN A 17 -6.10 -6.07 -20.96
N ALA A 18 -5.05 -6.09 -20.14
CA ALA A 18 -3.84 -5.32 -20.37
C ALA A 18 -2.92 -5.94 -21.44
N ASP A 19 -2.07 -5.11 -22.05
CA ASP A 19 -1.03 -5.57 -22.99
C ASP A 19 -0.09 -6.58 -22.29
N PRO A 20 0.19 -7.75 -22.90
CA PRO A 20 1.09 -8.76 -22.34
C PRO A 20 2.48 -8.23 -21.96
N ALA A 21 3.02 -7.26 -22.70
CA ALA A 21 4.30 -6.62 -22.39
C ALA A 21 4.22 -5.81 -21.09
N ILE A 22 3.13 -5.08 -20.88
CA ILE A 22 2.88 -4.33 -19.63
C ILE A 22 2.76 -5.29 -18.45
N VAL A 23 1.96 -6.36 -18.59
CA VAL A 23 1.79 -7.38 -17.55
C VAL A 23 3.14 -8.02 -17.19
N LYS A 24 3.99 -8.28 -18.19
CA LYS A 24 5.33 -8.83 -17.98
C LYS A 24 6.22 -7.90 -17.17
N GLU A 25 6.25 -6.61 -17.47
CA GLU A 25 7.06 -5.63 -16.71
C GLU A 25 6.54 -5.44 -15.28
N ILE A 26 5.21 -5.41 -15.08
CA ILE A 26 4.62 -5.38 -13.73
C ILE A 26 5.04 -6.62 -12.92
N LYS A 27 4.92 -7.82 -13.50
CA LYS A 27 5.32 -9.07 -12.85
C LYS A 27 6.80 -9.06 -12.45
N LYS A 28 7.69 -8.60 -13.33
CA LYS A 28 9.12 -8.44 -13.01
C LYS A 28 9.34 -7.51 -11.83
N GLY A 29 8.65 -6.38 -11.77
CA GLY A 29 8.73 -5.44 -10.65
C GLY A 29 8.29 -6.08 -9.33
N VAL A 30 7.17 -6.80 -9.34
CA VAL A 30 6.68 -7.54 -8.17
C VAL A 30 7.68 -8.60 -7.71
N GLU A 31 8.22 -9.40 -8.64
CA GLU A 31 9.22 -10.42 -8.31
C GLU A 31 10.51 -9.81 -7.76
N HIS A 32 10.95 -8.67 -8.30
CA HIS A 32 12.11 -7.95 -7.80
C HIS A 32 11.90 -7.47 -6.36
N LEU A 33 10.74 -6.88 -6.08
CA LEU A 33 10.40 -6.45 -4.71
C LEU A 33 10.31 -7.65 -3.76
N ALA A 34 9.70 -8.76 -4.16
CA ALA A 34 9.64 -9.97 -3.35
C ALA A 34 11.04 -10.51 -2.99
N LYS A 35 12.00 -10.45 -3.93
CA LYS A 35 13.39 -10.87 -3.73
C LYS A 35 14.24 -9.87 -2.94
N SER A 36 13.76 -8.65 -2.72
CA SER A 36 14.54 -7.61 -2.03
C SER A 36 14.60 -7.77 -0.50
N GLY A 37 13.82 -8.71 0.07
CA GLY A 37 13.66 -8.83 1.53
C GLY A 37 12.80 -7.72 2.14
N ILE A 38 12.06 -6.95 1.32
CA ILE A 38 11.19 -5.88 1.82
C ILE A 38 10.16 -6.39 2.85
N MET A 39 9.72 -7.64 2.71
CA MET A 39 8.76 -8.27 3.61
C MET A 39 9.33 -8.56 5.01
N ASP A 40 10.66 -8.67 5.16
CA ASP A 40 11.31 -9.02 6.43
C ASP A 40 11.20 -7.91 7.48
N ARG A 41 10.78 -6.70 7.07
CA ARG A 41 10.63 -5.51 7.91
C ARG A 41 9.21 -4.96 7.91
N VAL A 42 8.23 -5.72 7.42
CA VAL A 42 6.83 -5.30 7.37
C VAL A 42 6.19 -5.49 8.74
N VAL A 43 5.47 -4.47 9.20
CA VAL A 43 4.71 -4.51 10.45
C VAL A 43 3.47 -5.38 10.29
N GLY A 44 3.28 -6.30 11.23
CA GLY A 44 2.17 -7.24 11.25
C GLY A 44 0.87 -6.67 11.84
N ALA A 45 -0.24 -7.38 11.64
CA ALA A 45 -1.51 -7.04 12.30
C ALA A 45 -1.38 -7.22 13.82
N GLY A 46 -1.78 -6.21 14.58
CA GLY A 46 -1.65 -6.18 16.05
C GLY A 46 -0.33 -5.61 16.56
N GLU A 47 0.65 -5.42 15.70
CA GLU A 47 1.87 -4.67 16.04
C GLU A 47 1.63 -3.16 15.97
N GLN A 48 2.48 -2.40 16.65
CA GLN A 48 2.42 -0.95 16.62
C GLN A 48 2.84 -0.44 15.23
N ALA A 49 1.96 0.34 14.59
CA ALA A 49 2.28 1.01 13.34
C ALA A 49 3.51 1.93 13.50
N PRO A 50 4.46 1.95 12.55
CA PRO A 50 5.60 2.87 12.59
C PRO A 50 5.11 4.30 12.58
N ASP A 51 5.67 5.13 13.45
CA ASP A 51 5.32 6.54 13.50
C ASP A 51 5.95 7.29 12.32
N PHE A 52 5.27 8.34 11.90
CA PHE A 52 5.74 9.22 10.82
C PHE A 52 5.16 10.62 10.99
N THR A 53 5.83 11.58 10.38
CA THR A 53 5.34 12.95 10.23
C THR A 53 5.41 13.33 8.76
N LEU A 54 4.31 13.79 8.20
CA LEU A 54 4.21 14.27 6.83
C LEU A 54 3.69 15.71 6.82
N GLU A 55 4.15 16.47 5.83
CA GLU A 55 3.61 17.79 5.54
C GLU A 55 2.28 17.61 4.79
N GLU A 56 1.23 18.29 5.27
CA GLU A 56 -0.05 18.35 4.57
C GLU A 56 -0.04 19.46 3.49
N ALA A 57 -1.11 19.54 2.69
CA ALA A 57 -1.17 20.43 1.52
C ALA A 57 -1.04 21.94 1.82
N GLY A 58 -1.39 22.39 3.02
CA GLY A 58 -1.21 23.74 3.54
C GLY A 58 0.16 24.00 4.20
N GLY A 59 1.05 23.02 4.23
CA GLY A 59 2.40 23.13 4.80
C GLY A 59 2.50 22.81 6.28
N GLU A 60 1.41 22.41 6.94
CA GLU A 60 1.47 22.00 8.34
C GLU A 60 2.05 20.59 8.50
N GLN A 61 2.79 20.35 9.58
CA GLN A 61 3.30 19.02 9.89
C GLN A 61 2.25 18.21 10.66
N VAL A 62 1.95 17.01 10.16
CA VAL A 62 0.98 16.09 10.76
C VAL A 62 1.68 14.78 11.10
N SER A 63 1.67 14.41 12.39
CA SER A 63 2.22 13.12 12.86
C SER A 63 1.15 12.07 13.15
N LEU A 64 1.47 10.81 12.89
CA LEU A 64 0.58 9.69 13.20
C LEU A 64 0.35 9.55 14.71
N GLU A 65 1.38 9.75 15.54
CA GLU A 65 1.27 9.83 17.00
C GLU A 65 0.20 10.85 17.45
N SER A 66 0.28 12.09 16.94
CA SER A 66 -0.67 13.15 17.32
C SER A 66 -2.11 12.80 16.96
N LEU A 67 -2.32 12.14 15.81
CA LEU A 67 -3.65 11.67 15.39
C LEU A 67 -4.16 10.53 16.29
N ARG A 68 -3.29 9.59 16.67
CA ARG A 68 -3.66 8.48 17.56
C ARG A 68 -4.05 8.93 18.96
N HIS A 69 -3.50 10.04 19.45
CA HIS A 69 -3.94 10.65 20.71
C HIS A 69 -5.36 11.23 20.64
N LYS A 70 -5.85 11.58 19.45
CA LYS A 70 -7.21 12.08 19.23
C LYS A 70 -8.23 10.96 19.07
N GLY A 71 -7.81 9.78 18.60
CA GLY A 71 -8.67 8.61 18.45
C GLY A 71 -8.14 7.60 17.43
N PRO A 72 -8.99 6.62 17.03
CA PRO A 72 -8.64 5.66 15.99
C PRO A 72 -8.31 6.36 14.66
N VAL A 73 -7.29 5.86 13.97
CA VAL A 73 -6.82 6.41 12.69
C VAL A 73 -7.03 5.39 11.57
N VAL A 74 -7.55 5.84 10.43
CA VAL A 74 -7.59 5.07 9.19
C VAL A 74 -6.57 5.67 8.24
N LEU A 75 -5.59 4.87 7.80
CA LEU A 75 -4.58 5.28 6.83
C LEU A 75 -4.91 4.71 5.45
N SER A 76 -4.93 5.56 4.43
CA SER A 76 -5.18 5.17 3.05
C SER A 76 -4.02 5.65 2.17
N PHE A 77 -3.36 4.72 1.48
CA PHE A 77 -2.35 5.05 0.49
C PHE A 77 -3.04 5.28 -0.86
N TYR A 78 -3.02 6.53 -1.31
CA TYR A 78 -3.54 6.89 -2.63
C TYR A 78 -2.38 7.11 -3.59
N ARG A 79 -2.46 6.48 -4.76
CA ARG A 79 -1.53 6.70 -5.88
C ARG A 79 -2.30 7.30 -7.04
N GLY A 80 -2.12 8.59 -7.27
CA GLY A 80 -2.77 9.33 -8.36
C GLY A 80 -2.42 10.80 -8.32
N LEU A 81 -3.01 11.57 -9.23
CA LEU A 81 -3.00 13.02 -9.15
C LEU A 81 -4.03 13.46 -8.11
N TRP A 82 -3.69 14.51 -7.37
CA TRP A 82 -4.57 15.22 -6.44
C TRP A 82 -5.25 16.38 -7.16
#